data_AF-A0A150VMA0-F1
#
_entry.id   AF-A0A150VMA0-F1
#
_cell.length_a   1.000
_cell.length_b   1.000
_cell.length_c   1.000
_cell.angle_alpha   90.00
_cell.angle_beta   90.00
_cell.angle_gamma   90.00
#
_symmetry.space_group_name_H-M   'P 1'
#
loop_
_entity.id
_entity.type
_entity.pdbx_description
1 polymer ?
#
loop_
_entity_poly.entity_id
_entity_poly.type
_entity_poly.pdbx_seq_one_letter_code
_entity_poly.pdbx_strand_id
1 'polypeptide(L)'
;MPPIAPQLTPDALDREAAALYESAVWQRIVTDWTAPAPERPAPAPVPLAPAPVSPAPGTVPLAPPPPGEGRSWRDLLSVPVDRLVAEALDALPAPGPAERRLPGRIGAVLPDRLHAWRRIGQAELRPSVHLGYARLVLTEWGWQNAPYRLRDRRGARCVCGALLAAHRLGYGGADTMNEAAAWIMTELRSRGWGDLIGPWNRAPGRTADDALALLDATIRRAAHAGR
;
A
#
# COMPACT_ATOMS: atom_id res chain seq x y z
N MET A 1 17.71 -14.35 24.81
CA MET A 1 16.26 -14.08 24.96
C MET A 1 16.07 -12.57 24.87
N PRO A 2 15.32 -12.04 23.91
CA PRO A 2 14.95 -10.62 23.94
C PRO A 2 13.97 -10.37 25.11
N PRO A 3 13.98 -9.18 25.74
CA PRO A 3 13.06 -8.86 26.81
C PRO A 3 11.62 -8.81 26.28
N ILE A 4 10.71 -9.51 26.95
CA ILE A 4 9.27 -9.44 26.72
C ILE A 4 8.84 -8.04 27.19
N ALA A 5 8.38 -7.19 26.27
CA ALA A 5 7.75 -5.93 26.65
C ALA A 5 6.46 -6.24 27.44
N PRO A 6 6.22 -5.59 28.59
CA PRO A 6 5.01 -5.81 29.36
C PRO A 6 3.79 -5.43 28.50
N GLN A 7 2.81 -6.32 28.43
CA GLN A 7 1.55 -6.06 27.73
C GLN A 7 0.75 -5.04 28.55
N LEU A 8 0.78 -3.77 28.11
CA LEU A 8 -0.03 -2.68 28.66
C LEU A 8 -1.50 -2.93 28.33
N THR A 9 -2.35 -2.99 29.36
CA THR A 9 -3.81 -2.96 29.17
C THR A 9 -4.26 -1.55 28.79
N PRO A 10 -5.40 -1.39 28.08
CA PRO A 10 -5.92 -0.06 27.72
C PRO A 10 -6.06 0.88 28.92
N ASP A 11 -6.61 0.41 30.04
CA ASP A 11 -6.76 1.21 31.26
C ASP A 11 -5.43 1.57 31.93
N ALA A 12 -4.37 0.79 31.70
CA ALA A 12 -3.03 1.11 32.17
C ALA A 12 -2.38 2.17 31.28
N LEU A 13 -2.57 2.06 29.96
CA LEU A 13 -2.12 3.06 29.00
C LEU A 13 -2.81 4.41 29.24
N ASP A 14 -4.12 4.42 29.48
CA ASP A 14 -4.88 5.65 29.76
C ASP A 14 -4.42 6.34 31.05
N ARG A 15 -4.11 5.56 32.10
CA ARG A 15 -3.55 6.12 33.35
C ARG A 15 -2.14 6.67 33.16
N GLU A 16 -1.29 5.99 32.40
CA GLU A 16 0.06 6.47 32.09
C GLU A 16 0.02 7.73 31.22
N ALA A 17 -0.91 7.80 30.26
CA ALA A 17 -1.13 8.97 29.43
C ALA A 17 -1.64 10.17 30.24
N ALA A 18 -2.59 9.95 31.17
CA ALA A 18 -3.08 10.99 32.09
C ALA A 18 -1.95 11.50 33.00
N ALA A 19 -1.15 10.61 33.58
CA ALA A 19 -0.02 10.98 34.42
C ALA A 19 1.07 11.75 33.64
N LEU A 20 1.31 11.39 32.37
CA LEU A 20 2.20 12.14 31.49
C LEU A 20 1.65 13.54 31.20
N TYR A 21 0.36 13.66 30.88
CA TYR A 21 -0.30 14.94 30.60
C TYR A 21 -0.24 15.92 31.80
N GLU A 22 -0.40 15.39 33.01
CA GLU A 22 -0.30 16.17 34.26
C GLU A 22 1.14 16.48 34.68
N SER A 23 2.13 15.84 34.04
CA SER A 23 3.53 16.00 34.43
C SER A 23 4.09 17.38 34.07
N ALA A 24 4.99 17.88 34.92
CA ALA A 24 5.75 19.10 34.64
C ALA A 24 6.63 18.99 33.38
N VAL A 25 6.99 17.75 33.00
CA VAL A 25 7.74 17.47 31.77
C VAL A 25 6.90 17.80 30.54
N TRP A 26 5.63 17.38 30.53
CA TRP A 26 4.71 17.72 29.46
C TRP A 26 4.48 19.22 29.33
N GLN A 27 4.25 19.92 30.45
CA GLN A 27 4.10 21.37 30.46
C GLN A 27 5.33 22.10 29.90
N ARG A 28 6.54 21.62 30.23
CA ARG A 28 7.78 22.18 29.69
C ARG A 28 7.91 21.95 28.19
N ILE A 29 7.63 20.74 27.70
CA ILE A 29 7.67 20.42 26.26
C ILE A 29 6.70 21.31 25.47
N VAL A 30 5.48 21.49 25.98
CA VAL A 30 4.48 22.36 25.35
C VAL A 30 4.95 23.81 25.35
N THR A 31 5.47 24.30 26.48
CA THR A 31 5.99 25.67 26.60
C THR A 31 7.14 25.93 25.63
N ASP A 32 8.11 25.02 25.56
CA ASP A 32 9.27 25.10 24.66
C ASP A 32 8.84 25.08 23.19
N TRP A 33 7.77 24.36 22.83
CA TRP A 33 7.22 24.36 21.47
C TRP A 33 6.47 25.66 21.14
N THR A 34 5.76 26.23 22.11
CA THR A 34 5.06 27.52 21.92
C THR A 34 5.98 28.74 22.00
N ALA A 35 7.25 28.57 22.39
CA ALA A 35 8.19 29.66 22.45
C ALA A 35 8.44 30.24 21.04
N PRO A 36 8.38 31.57 20.86
CA PRO A 36 8.74 32.19 19.59
C PRO A 36 10.20 31.88 19.28
N ALA A 37 10.47 31.48 18.03
CA ALA A 37 11.81 31.15 17.59
C ALA A 37 12.76 32.35 17.83
N PRO A 38 13.98 32.14 18.33
CA PRO A 38 14.92 33.24 18.56
C PRO A 38 15.18 33.96 17.23
N GLU A 39 15.05 35.29 17.28
CA GLU A 39 15.26 36.16 16.13
C GLU A 39 16.71 36.00 15.65
N ARG A 40 16.86 35.51 14.43
CA ARG A 40 18.16 35.22 13.82
C ARG A 40 18.92 36.55 13.69
N PRO A 41 20.13 36.72 14.26
CA PRO A 41 20.84 37.98 14.17
C PRO A 41 21.10 38.32 12.70
N ALA A 42 20.83 39.57 12.33
CA ALA A 42 21.00 40.06 10.96
C ALA A 42 22.45 39.82 10.48
N PRO A 43 22.64 39.36 9.23
CA PRO A 43 23.99 39.17 8.70
C PRO A 43 24.74 40.50 8.66
N ALA A 44 25.96 40.51 9.17
CA ALA A 44 26.85 41.67 9.15
C ALA A 44 27.11 42.14 7.70
N PRO A 45 27.28 43.47 7.47
CA PRO A 45 27.53 43.99 6.14
C PRO A 45 28.90 43.54 5.62
N VAL A 46 28.91 42.80 4.51
CA VAL A 46 30.13 42.39 3.80
C VAL A 46 30.63 43.57 2.95
N PRO A 47 31.93 43.90 2.92
CA PRO A 47 32.45 45.02 2.12
C PRO A 47 32.29 44.76 0.61
N LEU A 48 31.81 45.76 -0.14
CA LEU A 48 31.76 45.73 -1.61
C LEU A 48 33.17 45.70 -2.22
N ALA A 49 33.45 44.67 -3.02
CA ALA A 49 34.50 44.68 -4.04
C ALA A 49 33.84 44.55 -5.43
N PRO A 50 34.41 45.15 -6.49
CA PRO A 50 33.67 45.47 -7.71
C PRO A 50 33.43 44.25 -8.61
N ALA A 51 32.28 44.27 -9.27
CA ALA A 51 31.74 43.20 -10.10
C ALA A 51 32.60 42.88 -11.34
N PRO A 52 32.81 41.60 -11.69
CA PRO A 52 33.12 41.21 -13.04
C PRO A 52 31.82 41.06 -13.84
N VAL A 53 31.76 41.74 -14.98
CA VAL A 53 30.72 41.58 -16.00
C VAL A 53 30.91 40.22 -16.66
N SER A 54 29.85 39.41 -16.76
CA SER A 54 29.80 38.27 -17.67
C SER A 54 28.39 37.94 -18.15
N PRO A 55 28.29 37.37 -19.37
CA PRO A 55 27.13 37.49 -20.25
C PRO A 55 26.05 36.44 -19.96
N ALA A 56 24.85 36.71 -20.49
CA ALA A 56 23.65 35.90 -20.37
C ALA A 56 23.84 34.44 -20.83
N PRO A 57 23.19 33.48 -20.13
CA PRO A 57 22.85 32.21 -20.74
C PRO A 57 21.37 31.83 -20.58
N GLY A 58 20.83 31.34 -21.70
CA GLY A 58 19.88 30.26 -21.87
C GLY A 58 19.01 29.78 -20.69
N THR A 59 17.72 29.73 -20.97
CA THR A 59 16.70 28.91 -20.32
C THR A 59 17.19 27.47 -20.07
N VAL A 60 17.48 27.15 -18.80
CA VAL A 60 17.56 25.78 -18.30
C VAL A 60 16.25 25.48 -17.57
N PRO A 61 15.53 24.38 -17.87
CA PRO A 61 14.27 24.04 -17.23
C PRO A 61 14.46 23.78 -15.73
N LEU A 62 13.55 24.34 -14.92
CA LEU A 62 13.40 24.04 -13.50
C LEU A 62 13.19 22.53 -13.33
N ALA A 63 14.19 21.83 -12.82
CA ALA A 63 14.07 20.42 -12.46
C ALA A 63 12.92 20.25 -11.44
N PRO A 64 12.05 19.23 -11.60
CA PRO A 64 11.04 18.93 -10.59
C PRO A 64 11.74 18.57 -9.27
N PRO A 65 11.18 19.00 -8.11
CA PRO A 65 11.77 18.68 -6.82
C PRO A 65 11.79 17.16 -6.60
N PRO A 66 12.79 16.65 -5.85
CA PRO A 66 12.88 15.22 -5.56
C PRO A 66 11.67 14.75 -4.74
N PRO A 67 11.18 13.52 -4.96
CA PRO A 67 10.09 12.95 -4.16
C PRO A 67 10.62 12.63 -2.76
N GLY A 68 10.32 13.48 -1.78
CA GLY A 68 10.77 13.24 -0.40
C GLY A 68 10.62 14.38 0.59
N GLU A 69 10.18 15.58 0.19
CA GLU A 69 9.77 16.60 1.16
C GLU A 69 8.45 16.16 1.80
N GLY A 70 8.58 15.45 2.92
CA GLY A 70 7.46 15.16 3.81
C GLY A 70 6.81 16.49 4.17
N ARG A 71 5.55 16.63 3.79
CA ARG A 71 4.70 17.77 4.13
C ARG A 71 4.90 18.14 5.61
N SER A 72 5.12 19.42 5.91
CA SER A 72 5.26 19.89 7.29
C SER A 72 3.98 19.57 8.06
N TRP A 73 4.07 19.16 9.32
CA TRP A 73 2.88 18.84 10.14
C TRP A 73 1.90 20.03 10.23
N ARG A 74 2.39 21.26 10.09
CA ARG A 74 1.55 22.47 10.03
C ARG A 74 0.65 22.52 8.79
N ASP A 75 1.14 21.99 7.67
CA ASP A 75 0.37 21.92 6.42
C ASP A 75 -0.72 20.83 6.49
N LEU A 76 -0.64 19.90 7.44
CA LEU A 76 -1.68 18.90 7.68
C LEU A 76 -2.87 19.52 8.42
N LEU A 77 -2.67 20.55 9.24
CA LEU A 77 -3.75 21.19 10.02
C LEU A 77 -4.77 21.94 9.15
N SER A 78 -4.41 22.27 7.91
CA SER A 78 -5.31 22.91 6.94
C SER A 78 -6.06 21.90 6.06
N VAL A 79 -5.75 20.61 6.16
CA VAL A 79 -6.42 19.54 5.41
C VAL A 79 -7.65 19.07 6.20
N PRO A 80 -8.82 18.90 5.56
CA PRO A 80 -9.97 18.30 6.22
C PRO A 80 -9.64 16.94 6.83
N VAL A 81 -10.13 16.68 8.04
CA VAL A 81 -9.87 15.42 8.77
C VAL A 81 -10.25 14.20 7.93
N ASP A 82 -11.40 14.22 7.25
CA ASP A 82 -11.82 13.11 6.39
C ASP A 82 -10.81 12.79 5.29
N ARG A 83 -10.15 13.82 4.74
CA ARG A 83 -9.12 13.65 3.72
C ARG A 83 -7.82 13.12 4.32
N LEU A 84 -7.43 13.59 5.51
CA LEU A 84 -6.29 13.02 6.24
C LEU A 84 -6.52 11.56 6.62
N VAL A 85 -7.73 11.22 7.07
CA VAL A 85 -8.12 9.85 7.40
C VAL A 85 -8.11 8.99 6.14
N ALA A 86 -8.67 9.47 5.03
CA ALA A 86 -8.64 8.74 3.77
C ALA A 86 -7.19 8.53 3.27
N GLU A 87 -6.35 9.57 3.28
CA GLU A 87 -4.94 9.47 2.90
C GLU A 87 -4.15 8.53 3.82
N ALA A 88 -4.41 8.56 5.13
CA ALA A 88 -3.80 7.65 6.10
C ALA A 88 -4.25 6.20 5.89
N LEU A 89 -5.55 5.96 5.66
CA LEU A 89 -6.10 4.62 5.38
C LEU A 89 -5.60 4.07 4.04
N ASP A 90 -5.43 4.92 3.03
CA ASP A 90 -4.85 4.52 1.75
C ASP A 90 -3.35 4.22 1.85
N ALA A 91 -2.65 4.89 2.77
CA ALA A 91 -1.24 4.61 3.08
C ALA A 91 -1.04 3.29 3.85
N LEU A 92 -2.09 2.74 4.47
CA LEU A 92 -2.00 1.43 5.11
C LEU A 92 -1.82 0.32 4.08
N PRO A 93 -0.93 -0.66 4.35
CA PRO A 93 -0.82 -1.84 3.51
C PRO A 93 -2.18 -2.56 3.46
N ALA A 94 -2.56 -3.02 2.26
CA ALA A 94 -3.79 -3.77 2.12
C ALA A 94 -3.76 -5.00 3.06
N PRO A 95 -4.85 -5.28 3.80
CA PRO A 95 -4.87 -6.39 4.73
C PRO A 95 -4.56 -7.69 3.98
N GLY A 96 -3.50 -8.36 4.39
CA GLY A 96 -3.15 -9.70 3.88
C GLY A 96 -4.13 -10.75 4.40
N PRO A 97 -4.30 -11.88 3.71
CA PRO A 97 -5.17 -12.94 4.20
C PRO A 97 -4.57 -13.54 5.48
N ALA A 98 -5.29 -13.38 6.60
CA ALA A 98 -4.85 -13.83 7.91
C ALA A 98 -4.82 -15.37 8.06
N GLU A 99 -5.59 -16.09 7.23
CA GLU A 99 -6.05 -17.43 7.57
C GLU A 99 -5.15 -18.57 7.10
N ARG A 100 -4.33 -18.38 6.05
CA ARG A 100 -3.54 -19.50 5.51
C ARG A 100 -2.40 -19.04 4.61
N ARG A 101 -1.20 -19.58 4.79
CA ARG A 101 -0.09 -19.36 3.85
C ARG A 101 -0.29 -20.13 2.55
N LEU A 102 0.28 -19.62 1.45
CA LEU A 102 0.35 -20.37 0.21
C LEU A 102 1.16 -21.66 0.42
N PRO A 103 0.78 -22.79 -0.21
CA PRO A 103 1.67 -23.92 -0.29
C PRO A 103 2.81 -23.46 -1.21
N GLY A 104 4.03 -23.28 -0.67
CA GLY A 104 5.17 -22.66 -1.37
C GLY A 104 5.50 -23.28 -2.74
N ARG A 105 6.63 -22.95 -3.37
CA ARG A 105 6.88 -23.25 -4.81
C ARG A 105 6.55 -24.68 -5.30
N ILE A 106 6.69 -25.71 -4.46
CA ILE A 106 6.26 -27.08 -4.78
C ILE A 106 4.73 -27.18 -4.98
N GLY A 107 3.97 -26.53 -4.11
CA GLY A 107 2.50 -26.41 -4.19
C GLY A 107 2.00 -25.76 -5.46
N ALA A 108 2.77 -24.83 -6.05
CA ALA A 108 2.42 -24.20 -7.32
C ALA A 108 2.36 -25.20 -8.50
N VAL A 109 3.19 -26.26 -8.44
CA VAL A 109 3.35 -27.26 -9.50
C VAL A 109 2.44 -28.48 -9.28
N LEU A 110 1.95 -28.70 -8.05
CA LEU A 110 1.07 -29.82 -7.74
C LEU A 110 -0.28 -29.73 -8.49
N PRO A 111 -0.85 -30.88 -8.92
CA PRO A 111 -2.17 -30.95 -9.54
C PRO A 111 -3.26 -30.30 -8.69
N ASP A 112 -4.19 -29.59 -9.34
CA ASP A 112 -5.30 -28.87 -8.69
C ASP A 112 -6.15 -29.77 -7.78
N ARG A 113 -6.31 -31.05 -8.17
CA ARG A 113 -7.06 -32.05 -7.38
C ARG A 113 -6.47 -32.25 -5.98
N LEU A 114 -5.14 -32.10 -5.83
CA LEU A 114 -4.45 -32.19 -4.54
C LEU A 114 -4.63 -30.96 -3.67
N HIS A 115 -5.28 -29.90 -4.16
CA HIS A 115 -5.63 -28.74 -3.36
C HIS A 115 -7.14 -28.61 -3.16
N ALA A 116 -7.95 -29.32 -3.95
CA ALA A 116 -9.40 -29.34 -3.81
C ALA A 116 -9.88 -29.77 -2.41
N TRP A 117 -9.15 -30.68 -1.75
CA TRP A 117 -9.45 -31.09 -0.36
C TRP A 117 -9.37 -29.93 0.64
N ARG A 118 -8.59 -28.87 0.35
CA ARG A 118 -8.46 -27.69 1.21
C ARG A 118 -9.76 -26.91 1.34
N ARG A 119 -10.73 -27.12 0.43
CA ARG A 119 -12.06 -26.49 0.45
C ARG A 119 -13.10 -27.26 1.24
N ILE A 120 -12.88 -28.55 1.51
CA ILE A 120 -13.91 -29.38 2.16
C ILE A 120 -14.16 -28.84 3.57
N GLY A 121 -15.42 -28.49 3.86
CA GLY A 121 -15.85 -27.96 5.16
C GLY A 121 -15.47 -26.49 5.43
N GLN A 122 -15.01 -25.75 4.42
CA GLN A 122 -14.67 -24.32 4.57
C GLN A 122 -15.83 -23.42 4.16
N ALA A 123 -15.96 -22.29 4.86
CA ALA A 123 -16.86 -21.22 4.46
C ALA A 123 -16.36 -20.53 3.18
N GLU A 124 -17.30 -19.98 2.41
CA GLU A 124 -16.97 -19.20 1.22
C GLU A 124 -16.20 -17.93 1.62
N LEU A 125 -15.09 -17.67 0.95
CA LEU A 125 -14.25 -16.51 1.25
C LEU A 125 -14.92 -15.23 0.77
N ARG A 126 -14.59 -14.11 1.42
CA ARG A 126 -14.90 -12.78 0.89
C ARG A 126 -14.05 -12.49 -0.35
N PRO A 127 -14.58 -11.82 -1.40
CA PRO A 127 -13.81 -11.33 -2.54
C PRO A 127 -12.50 -10.60 -2.17
N SER A 128 -12.51 -9.73 -1.15
CA SER A 128 -11.31 -9.03 -0.68
C SER A 128 -10.21 -9.98 -0.21
N VAL A 129 -10.58 -11.06 0.49
CA VAL A 129 -9.66 -12.10 0.97
C VAL A 129 -9.10 -12.90 -0.22
N HIS A 130 -9.95 -13.24 -1.19
CA HIS A 130 -9.52 -13.92 -2.42
C HIS A 130 -8.52 -13.08 -3.22
N LEU A 131 -8.75 -11.77 -3.31
CA LEU A 131 -7.80 -10.82 -3.91
C LEU A 131 -6.48 -10.76 -3.13
N GLY A 132 -6.51 -10.83 -1.80
CA GLY A 132 -5.32 -10.95 -0.96
C GLY A 132 -4.49 -12.19 -1.29
N TYR A 133 -5.13 -13.33 -1.55
CA TYR A 133 -4.45 -14.54 -2.03
C TYR A 133 -3.86 -14.38 -3.43
N ALA A 134 -4.58 -13.75 -4.35
CA ALA A 134 -4.05 -13.44 -5.68
C ALA A 134 -2.82 -12.52 -5.60
N ARG A 135 -2.84 -11.55 -4.68
CA ARG A 135 -1.70 -10.67 -4.41
C ARG A 135 -0.49 -11.48 -3.93
N LEU A 136 -0.67 -12.38 -2.96
CA LEU A 136 0.39 -13.27 -2.49
C LEU A 136 0.95 -14.14 -3.62
N VAL A 137 0.10 -14.66 -4.52
CA VAL A 137 0.55 -15.45 -5.68
C VAL A 137 1.48 -14.61 -6.57
N LEU A 138 1.12 -13.36 -6.87
CA LEU A 138 1.98 -12.49 -7.68
C LEU A 138 3.28 -12.12 -6.98
N THR A 139 3.25 -11.91 -5.65
CA THR A 139 4.45 -11.57 -4.87
C THR A 139 5.40 -12.77 -4.73
N GLU A 140 4.89 -13.96 -4.43
CA GLU A 140 5.75 -15.13 -4.19
C GLU A 140 6.19 -15.84 -5.47
N TRP A 141 5.31 -15.91 -6.48
CA TRP A 141 5.54 -16.69 -7.71
C TRP A 141 5.84 -15.81 -8.93
N GLY A 142 5.72 -14.49 -8.75
CA GLY A 142 6.16 -13.47 -9.69
C GLY A 142 5.14 -13.10 -10.75
N TRP A 143 5.37 -11.95 -11.37
CA TRP A 143 4.51 -11.35 -12.38
C TRP A 143 5.11 -11.41 -13.80
N GLN A 144 4.25 -11.31 -14.83
CA GLN A 144 4.52 -11.23 -16.26
C GLN A 144 3.42 -10.44 -17.00
N ASN A 145 3.84 -9.54 -17.90
CA ASN A 145 2.99 -8.68 -18.75
C ASN A 145 2.22 -9.47 -19.83
N ALA A 146 2.84 -10.47 -20.44
CA ALA A 146 2.26 -11.25 -21.53
C ALA A 146 2.49 -12.76 -21.31
N PRO A 147 1.81 -13.39 -20.34
CA PRO A 147 2.01 -14.81 -20.10
C PRO A 147 1.40 -15.64 -21.23
N TYR A 148 2.17 -16.62 -21.74
CA TYR A 148 1.71 -17.57 -22.76
C TYR A 148 0.65 -18.55 -22.22
N ARG A 149 0.58 -18.75 -20.89
CA ARG A 149 -0.42 -19.58 -20.22
C ARG A 149 -0.89 -18.90 -18.93
N LEU A 150 -2.17 -19.07 -18.61
CA LEU A 150 -2.75 -18.65 -17.32
C LEU A 150 -2.13 -19.41 -16.13
N ARG A 151 -1.42 -20.52 -16.37
CA ARG A 151 -0.62 -21.26 -15.38
C ARG A 151 0.58 -21.91 -16.07
N ASP A 152 1.78 -21.60 -15.62
CA ASP A 152 3.01 -22.28 -16.02
C ASP A 152 3.72 -22.93 -14.81
N ARG A 153 4.84 -23.65 -15.04
CA ARG A 153 5.63 -24.27 -13.95
C ARG A 153 6.23 -23.24 -12.98
N ARG A 154 6.23 -21.96 -13.33
CA ARG A 154 6.71 -20.83 -12.54
C ARG A 154 5.56 -20.12 -11.82
N GLY A 155 4.29 -20.47 -12.07
CA GLY A 155 3.10 -19.90 -11.42
C GLY A 155 2.13 -19.27 -12.41
N ALA A 156 1.06 -18.67 -11.89
CA ALA A 156 0.13 -17.88 -12.68
C ALA A 156 0.52 -16.39 -12.58
N ARG A 157 1.09 -15.84 -13.65
CA ARG A 157 1.92 -14.62 -13.56
C ARG A 157 1.23 -13.34 -14.04
N CYS A 158 -0.06 -13.38 -14.37
CA CYS A 158 -0.88 -12.18 -14.59
C CYS A 158 -1.99 -12.08 -13.54
N VAL A 159 -2.68 -10.94 -13.50
CA VAL A 159 -3.79 -10.71 -12.55
C VAL A 159 -4.88 -11.79 -12.65
N CYS A 160 -5.37 -12.11 -13.86
CA CYS A 160 -6.34 -13.20 -14.05
C CYS A 160 -5.79 -14.57 -13.64
N GLY A 161 -4.52 -14.82 -13.96
CA GLY A 161 -3.84 -16.04 -13.58
C GLY A 161 -3.78 -16.20 -12.06
N ALA A 162 -3.44 -15.12 -11.34
CA ALA A 162 -3.33 -15.13 -9.89
C ALA A 162 -4.68 -15.42 -9.20
N LEU A 163 -5.78 -14.83 -9.70
CA LEU A 163 -7.14 -15.16 -9.25
C LEU A 163 -7.47 -16.65 -9.43
N LEU A 164 -7.14 -17.18 -10.61
CA LEU A 164 -7.38 -18.59 -10.95
C LEU A 164 -6.48 -19.54 -10.13
N ALA A 165 -5.23 -19.14 -9.87
CA ALA A 165 -4.33 -19.89 -9.03
C ALA A 165 -4.84 -19.95 -7.59
N ALA A 166 -5.26 -18.82 -7.01
CA ALA A 166 -5.86 -18.79 -5.68
C ALA A 166 -7.05 -19.76 -5.59
N HIS A 167 -7.97 -19.71 -6.55
CA HIS A 167 -9.10 -20.64 -6.64
C HIS A 167 -8.67 -22.11 -6.72
N ARG A 168 -7.70 -22.42 -7.59
CA ARG A 168 -7.20 -23.79 -7.79
C ARG A 168 -6.42 -24.34 -6.60
N LEU A 169 -5.86 -23.47 -5.76
CA LEU A 169 -5.22 -23.82 -4.50
C LEU A 169 -6.23 -24.04 -3.36
N GLY A 170 -7.52 -23.88 -3.66
CA GLY A 170 -8.60 -24.09 -2.71
C GLY A 170 -8.92 -22.85 -1.85
N TYR A 171 -8.49 -21.66 -2.28
CA TYR A 171 -8.94 -20.40 -1.67
C TYR A 171 -10.16 -19.91 -2.45
N GLY A 172 -11.33 -19.92 -1.82
CA GLY A 172 -12.58 -19.45 -2.43
C GLY A 172 -13.15 -20.39 -3.52
N GLY A 173 -14.45 -20.26 -3.74
CA GLY A 173 -15.18 -20.88 -4.84
C GLY A 173 -15.02 -20.12 -6.15
N ALA A 174 -15.69 -20.61 -7.19
CA ALA A 174 -15.70 -19.96 -8.50
C ALA A 174 -16.45 -18.63 -8.45
N ASP A 175 -17.52 -18.56 -7.66
CA ASP A 175 -18.33 -17.35 -7.50
C ASP A 175 -17.54 -16.22 -6.85
N THR A 176 -16.80 -16.51 -5.76
CA THR A 176 -15.90 -15.54 -5.13
C THR A 176 -14.81 -15.06 -6.08
N MET A 177 -14.22 -15.96 -6.87
CA MET A 177 -13.23 -15.59 -7.87
C MET A 177 -13.81 -14.65 -8.95
N ASN A 178 -15.02 -14.94 -9.43
CA ASN A 178 -15.72 -14.12 -10.43
C ASN A 178 -16.08 -12.75 -9.85
N GLU A 179 -16.56 -12.71 -8.61
CA GLU A 179 -16.89 -11.46 -7.93
C GLU A 179 -15.62 -10.62 -7.66
N ALA A 180 -14.52 -11.24 -7.25
CA ALA A 180 -13.21 -10.59 -7.15
C ALA A 180 -12.76 -10.00 -8.49
N ALA A 181 -12.96 -10.72 -9.61
CA ALA A 181 -12.67 -10.19 -10.94
C ALA A 181 -13.56 -8.98 -11.30
N ALA A 182 -14.83 -8.98 -10.89
CA ALA A 182 -15.73 -7.85 -11.08
C ALA A 182 -15.30 -6.61 -10.28
N TRP A 183 -14.76 -6.79 -9.08
CA TRP A 183 -14.15 -5.72 -8.31
C TRP A 183 -12.92 -5.12 -9.01
N ILE A 184 -12.04 -5.96 -9.58
CA ILE A 184 -10.90 -5.47 -10.38
C ILE A 184 -11.37 -4.67 -11.59
N MET A 185 -12.39 -5.16 -12.32
CA MET A 185 -12.97 -4.44 -13.45
C MET A 185 -13.57 -3.08 -13.03
N THR A 186 -14.12 -2.99 -11.83
CA THR A 186 -14.65 -1.73 -11.29
C THR A 186 -13.53 -0.76 -10.93
N GLU A 187 -12.45 -1.27 -10.32
CA GLU A 187 -11.25 -0.47 -10.03
C GLU A 187 -10.59 0.03 -11.33
N LEU A 188 -10.40 -0.84 -12.32
CA LEU A 188 -9.87 -0.47 -13.64
C LEU A 188 -10.70 0.63 -14.31
N ARG A 189 -12.03 0.50 -14.32
CA ARG A 189 -12.92 1.53 -14.86
C ARG A 189 -12.76 2.87 -14.14
N SER A 190 -12.59 2.86 -12.81
CA SER A 190 -12.35 4.09 -12.05
C SER A 190 -11.01 4.75 -12.37
N ARG A 191 -10.03 4.00 -12.88
CA ARG A 191 -8.74 4.50 -13.38
C ARG A 191 -8.78 4.90 -14.86
N GLY A 192 -9.97 4.95 -15.47
CA GLY A 192 -10.15 5.30 -16.88
C GLY A 192 -9.86 4.16 -17.86
N TRP A 193 -9.69 2.91 -17.39
CA TRP A 193 -9.49 1.76 -18.26
C TRP A 193 -10.82 1.09 -18.61
N GLY A 194 -11.18 1.10 -19.90
CA GLY A 194 -12.47 0.59 -20.39
C GLY A 194 -12.48 -0.90 -20.81
N ASP A 195 -11.31 -1.50 -21.04
CA ASP A 195 -11.21 -2.89 -21.53
C ASP A 195 -11.13 -3.92 -20.39
N LEU A 196 -11.09 -5.21 -20.75
CA LEU A 196 -10.91 -6.31 -19.83
C LEU A 196 -9.51 -6.31 -19.15
N ILE A 197 -9.39 -7.11 -18.09
CA ILE A 197 -8.13 -7.32 -17.33
C ILE A 197 -7.00 -7.85 -18.25
N GLY A 198 -7.32 -8.70 -19.23
CA GLY A 198 -6.33 -9.28 -20.15
C GLY A 198 -5.61 -8.24 -21.03
N PRO A 199 -6.33 -7.39 -21.77
CA PRO A 199 -5.77 -6.21 -22.43
C PRO A 199 -5.01 -5.29 -21.48
N TRP A 200 -5.54 -5.00 -20.28
CA TRP A 200 -4.82 -4.18 -19.30
C TRP A 200 -3.45 -4.75 -18.96
N ASN A 201 -3.38 -6.07 -18.67
CA ASN A 201 -2.15 -6.74 -18.28
C ASN A 201 -1.09 -6.73 -19.40
N ARG A 202 -1.53 -6.79 -20.66
CA ARG A 202 -0.67 -6.79 -21.87
C ARG A 202 -0.33 -5.40 -22.38
N ALA A 203 -0.84 -4.35 -21.75
CA ALA A 203 -0.55 -2.98 -22.17
C ALA A 203 0.96 -2.71 -22.04
N PRO A 204 1.58 -2.01 -23.02
CA PRO A 204 2.98 -1.64 -22.96
C PRO A 204 3.30 -0.86 -21.69
N GLY A 205 4.45 -1.14 -21.09
CA GLY A 205 4.91 -0.42 -19.90
C GLY A 205 4.26 -0.85 -18.58
N ARG A 206 3.34 -1.83 -18.55
CA ARG A 206 2.88 -2.38 -17.26
C ARG A 206 4.01 -3.10 -16.56
N THR A 207 4.02 -2.96 -15.24
CA THR A 207 5.00 -3.53 -14.34
C THR A 207 4.35 -4.45 -13.30
N ALA A 208 5.18 -5.17 -12.54
CA ALA A 208 4.70 -5.92 -11.39
C ALA A 208 4.08 -4.99 -10.34
N ASP A 209 4.66 -3.81 -10.13
CA ASP A 209 4.18 -2.82 -9.17
C ASP A 209 2.80 -2.29 -9.55
N ASP A 210 2.54 -2.06 -10.84
CA ASP A 210 1.21 -1.69 -11.32
C ASP A 210 0.15 -2.76 -10.99
N ALA A 211 0.51 -4.04 -11.15
CA ALA A 211 -0.37 -5.16 -10.87
C ALA A 211 -0.64 -5.31 -9.36
N LEU A 212 0.38 -5.13 -8.53
CA LEU A 212 0.23 -5.15 -7.08
C LEU A 212 -0.58 -3.93 -6.60
N ALA A 213 -0.32 -2.74 -7.11
CA ALA A 213 -1.08 -1.53 -6.80
C ALA A 213 -2.55 -1.59 -7.27
N LEU A 214 -2.82 -2.29 -8.38
CA LEU A 214 -4.19 -2.61 -8.79
C LEU A 214 -4.87 -3.52 -7.77
N LEU A 215 -4.23 -4.61 -7.38
CA LEU A 215 -4.79 -5.54 -6.40
C LEU A 215 -4.98 -4.88 -5.03
N ASP A 216 -4.02 -4.10 -4.55
CA ASP A 216 -4.07 -3.43 -3.25
C ASP A 216 -5.25 -2.47 -3.14
N ALA A 217 -5.45 -1.61 -4.16
CA ALA A 217 -6.60 -0.71 -4.19
C ALA A 217 -7.92 -1.49 -4.30
N THR A 218 -7.94 -2.57 -5.09
CA THR A 218 -9.15 -3.40 -5.22
C THR A 218 -9.50 -4.10 -3.91
N ILE A 219 -8.49 -4.64 -3.19
CA ILE A 219 -8.66 -5.25 -1.86
C ILE A 219 -9.24 -4.23 -0.90
N ARG A 220 -8.66 -3.02 -0.83
CA ARG A 220 -9.17 -1.94 0.02
C ARG A 220 -10.62 -1.62 -0.35
N ARG A 221 -10.92 -1.37 -1.62
CA ARG A 221 -12.28 -1.03 -2.07
C ARG A 221 -13.29 -2.12 -1.69
N ALA A 222 -12.99 -3.39 -1.95
CA ALA A 222 -13.88 -4.50 -1.63
C ALA A 222 -14.07 -4.64 -0.10
N ALA A 223 -12.99 -4.54 0.68
CA ALA A 223 -13.05 -4.63 2.14
C ALA A 223 -13.88 -3.51 2.77
N HIS A 224 -13.75 -2.26 2.28
CA HIS A 224 -14.57 -1.13 2.73
C HIS A 224 -16.06 -1.34 2.41
N ALA A 225 -16.38 -2.07 1.35
CA ALA A 225 -17.75 -2.47 1.01
C ALA A 225 -18.25 -3.70 1.80
N GLY A 226 -17.46 -4.22 2.76
CA GLY A 226 -17.79 -5.43 3.51
C GLY A 226 -17.71 -6.72 2.67
N ARG A 227 -17.07 -6.66 1.50
CA ARG A 227 -16.86 -7.77 0.57
C ARG A 227 -15.42 -8.25 0.60
#